data_AF-A0A6J0MHE6-F1
#
_entry.id   AF-A0A6J0MHE6-F1
#
_cell.length_a   1.000
_cell.length_b   1.000
_cell.length_c   1.000
_cell.angle_alpha   90.00
_cell.angle_beta   90.00
_cell.angle_gamma   90.00
#
_symmetry.space_group_name_H-M   'P 1'
#
loop_
_entity.id
_entity.type
_entity.pdbx_description
1 polymer ?
#
loop_
_entity_poly.entity_id
_entity_poly.type
_entity_poly.pdbx_seq_one_letter_code
_entity_poly.pdbx_strand_id
1 'polypeptide(L)'
;MPVSCFSQVSRAAAKTEFRKNKKSKTRRRLRKEREMQSQGVWSTLWRKYADYKYNKFERFAVWEMIEPYRRPKTFTALITIYVAAFYTGVIGAAVTEQLYKEKFWEEHPGKTVPLMKPLFYRGPWRVYRGEAIASDASSSQ
;
A
#
# COMPACT_ATOMS: atom_id res chain seq x y z
N MET A 1 -39.62 56.95 -52.03
CA MET A 1 -39.55 55.84 -51.03
C MET A 1 -38.80 54.69 -51.71
N PRO A 2 -37.73 54.04 -51.20
CA PRO A 2 -37.04 54.07 -49.90
C PRO A 2 -35.49 53.95 -50.01
N VAL A 3 -34.71 55.03 -50.16
CA VAL A 3 -33.23 54.90 -50.36
C VAL A 3 -32.39 55.08 -49.08
N SER A 4 -33.00 55.52 -47.98
CA SER A 4 -32.26 55.85 -46.74
C SER A 4 -31.92 54.62 -45.88
N CYS A 5 -32.70 53.53 -45.99
CA CYS A 5 -32.55 52.36 -45.12
C CYS A 5 -31.29 51.52 -45.45
N PHE A 6 -30.93 51.39 -46.73
CA PHE A 6 -29.83 50.51 -47.18
C PHE A 6 -28.42 51.03 -46.83
N SER A 7 -28.24 52.36 -46.83
CA SER A 7 -26.97 53.01 -46.48
C SER A 7 -26.64 52.90 -44.99
N GLN A 8 -27.66 52.99 -44.12
CA GLN A 8 -27.47 52.79 -42.68
C GLN A 8 -27.19 51.33 -42.32
N VAL A 9 -27.89 50.37 -42.95
CA VAL A 9 -27.66 48.93 -42.72
C VAL A 9 -26.24 48.51 -43.15
N SER A 10 -25.74 49.02 -44.27
CA SER A 10 -24.37 48.72 -44.74
C SER A 10 -23.28 49.28 -43.79
N ARG A 11 -23.48 50.48 -43.24
CA ARG A 11 -22.57 51.05 -42.23
C ARG A 11 -22.63 50.30 -40.90
N ALA A 12 -23.81 49.81 -40.51
CA ALA A 12 -23.98 48.98 -39.33
C ALA A 12 -23.29 47.61 -39.49
N ALA A 13 -23.41 46.97 -40.66
CA ALA A 13 -22.73 45.71 -40.99
C ALA A 13 -21.19 45.85 -41.03
N ALA A 14 -20.67 46.97 -41.56
CA ALA A 14 -19.22 47.23 -41.57
C ALA A 14 -18.66 47.42 -40.13
N LYS A 15 -19.41 48.07 -39.24
CA LYS A 15 -19.03 48.22 -37.82
C LYS A 15 -19.06 46.90 -37.06
N THR A 16 -20.00 46.01 -37.35
CA THR A 16 -20.07 44.70 -36.68
C THR A 16 -18.93 43.80 -37.12
N GLU A 17 -18.57 43.77 -38.41
CA GLU A 17 -17.41 43.04 -38.92
C GLU A 17 -16.07 43.56 -38.37
N PHE A 18 -15.88 44.89 -38.32
CA PHE A 18 -14.68 45.45 -37.72
C PHE A 18 -14.56 45.10 -36.21
N ARG A 19 -15.68 45.13 -35.48
CA ARG A 19 -15.72 44.69 -34.08
C ARG A 19 -15.42 43.19 -33.93
N LYS A 20 -15.91 42.33 -34.83
CA LYS A 20 -15.58 40.90 -34.85
C LYS A 20 -14.09 40.67 -35.11
N ASN A 21 -13.51 41.38 -36.08
CA ASN A 21 -12.09 41.25 -36.42
C ASN A 21 -11.19 41.76 -35.28
N LYS A 22 -11.55 42.88 -34.64
CA LYS A 22 -10.84 43.36 -33.45
C LYS A 22 -10.90 42.34 -32.31
N LYS A 23 -12.08 41.76 -32.04
CA LYS A 23 -12.24 40.69 -31.03
C LYS A 23 -11.45 39.42 -31.38
N SER A 24 -11.41 39.02 -32.65
CA SER A 24 -10.67 37.83 -33.08
C SER A 24 -9.16 38.00 -32.89
N LYS A 25 -8.64 39.18 -33.22
CA LYS A 25 -7.22 39.53 -33.05
C LYS A 25 -6.82 39.55 -31.58
N THR A 26 -7.65 40.10 -30.70
CA THR A 26 -7.40 40.09 -29.25
C THR A 26 -7.41 38.66 -28.68
N ARG A 27 -8.35 37.81 -29.10
CA ARG A 27 -8.39 36.39 -28.65
C ARG A 27 -7.14 35.61 -29.07
N ARG A 28 -6.61 35.86 -30.27
CA ARG A 28 -5.38 35.21 -30.74
C ARG A 28 -4.16 35.64 -29.91
N ARG A 29 -4.04 36.91 -29.52
CA ARG A 29 -2.98 37.37 -28.60
C ARG A 29 -3.08 36.70 -27.22
N LEU A 30 -4.26 36.73 -26.62
CA LEU A 30 -4.50 36.12 -25.30
C LEU A 30 -4.25 34.59 -25.30
N ARG A 31 -4.51 33.91 -26.42
CA ARG A 31 -4.16 32.50 -26.58
C ARG A 31 -2.65 32.29 -26.65
N LYS A 32 -1.94 33.12 -27.43
CA LYS A 32 -0.48 33.05 -27.56
C LYS A 32 0.24 33.36 -26.24
N GLU A 33 -0.27 34.32 -25.47
CA GLU A 33 0.22 34.62 -24.12
C GLU A 33 -0.01 33.45 -23.16
N ARG A 34 -1.18 32.79 -23.19
CA ARG A 34 -1.43 31.58 -22.40
C ARG A 34 -0.53 30.40 -22.80
N GLU A 35 -0.25 30.23 -24.09
CA GLU A 35 0.66 29.19 -24.58
C GLU A 35 2.10 29.45 -24.13
N MET A 36 2.58 30.71 -24.19
CA MET A 36 3.90 31.09 -23.65
C MET A 36 3.98 30.93 -22.12
N GLN A 37 2.93 31.32 -21.40
CA GLN A 37 2.89 31.20 -19.94
C GLN A 37 2.89 29.73 -19.51
N SER A 38 2.14 28.87 -20.22
CA SER A 38 2.16 27.42 -20.03
C SER A 38 3.57 26.84 -20.24
N GLN A 39 4.25 27.20 -21.33
CA GLN A 39 5.63 26.76 -21.62
C GLN A 39 6.63 27.17 -20.50
N GLY A 40 6.49 28.37 -19.95
CA GLY A 40 7.28 28.83 -18.80
C GLY A 40 7.00 28.05 -17.52
N VAL A 41 5.75 27.67 -17.27
CA VAL A 41 5.37 26.83 -16.12
C VAL A 41 5.94 25.42 -16.27
N TRP A 42 5.88 24.82 -17.46
CA TRP A 42 6.43 23.47 -17.71
C TRP A 42 7.94 23.38 -17.52
N SER A 43 8.70 24.37 -18.01
CA SER A 43 10.16 24.40 -17.81
C SER A 43 10.54 24.60 -16.34
N THR A 44 9.78 25.40 -15.60
CA THR A 44 9.98 25.59 -14.15
C THR A 44 9.64 24.33 -13.36
N LEU A 45 8.55 23.65 -13.71
CA LEU A 45 8.17 22.37 -13.10
C LEU A 45 9.23 21.30 -13.38
N TRP A 46 9.72 21.23 -14.62
CA TRP A 46 10.76 20.29 -15.03
C TRP A 46 12.07 20.52 -14.28
N ARG A 47 12.50 21.77 -14.14
CA ARG A 47 13.67 22.13 -13.32
C ARG A 47 13.49 21.69 -11.87
N LYS A 48 12.36 22.01 -11.24
CA LYS A 48 12.07 21.58 -9.86
C LYS A 48 12.05 20.05 -9.70
N TYR A 49 11.50 19.33 -10.66
CA TYR A 49 11.48 17.87 -10.65
C TYR A 49 12.89 17.28 -10.83
N ALA A 50 13.68 17.82 -11.75
CA ALA A 50 15.05 17.41 -11.98
C ALA A 50 15.92 17.64 -10.73
N ASP A 51 15.83 18.83 -10.12
CA ASP A 51 16.56 19.18 -8.90
C ASP A 51 16.16 18.28 -7.72
N TYR A 52 14.86 17.98 -7.57
CA TYR A 52 14.36 17.04 -6.55
C TYR A 52 14.92 15.63 -6.76
N LYS A 53 14.88 15.13 -8.01
CA LYS A 53 15.38 13.80 -8.34
C LYS A 53 16.90 13.70 -8.11
N TYR A 54 17.64 14.74 -8.48
CA TYR A 54 19.08 14.82 -8.31
C TYR A 54 19.49 14.84 -6.83
N ASN A 55 18.87 15.69 -6.01
CA ASN A 55 19.12 15.75 -4.56
C ASN A 55 18.74 14.42 -3.87
N LYS A 56 17.65 13.77 -4.30
CA LYS A 56 17.29 12.44 -3.78
C LYS A 56 18.34 11.38 -4.13
N PHE A 57 18.92 11.45 -5.33
CA PHE A 57 19.98 10.54 -5.76
C PHE A 57 21.28 10.78 -5.00
N GLU A 58 21.70 12.04 -4.82
CA GLU A 58 22.90 12.37 -4.03
C GLU A 58 22.76 11.90 -2.58
N ARG A 59 21.59 12.11 -1.96
CA ARG A 59 21.32 11.58 -0.61
C ARG A 59 21.44 10.06 -0.58
N PHE A 60 20.89 9.36 -1.57
CA PHE A 60 20.99 7.91 -1.65
C PHE A 60 22.44 7.44 -1.85
N ALA A 61 23.19 8.10 -2.74
CA ALA A 61 24.61 7.82 -2.95
C ALA A 61 25.45 8.05 -1.68
N VAL A 62 25.17 9.12 -0.92
CA VAL A 62 25.79 9.36 0.39
C VAL A 62 25.42 8.27 1.39
N TRP A 63 24.16 7.80 1.39
CA TRP A 63 23.72 6.68 2.23
C TRP A 63 24.42 5.36 1.87
N GLU A 64 24.61 5.07 0.59
CA GLU A 64 25.36 3.90 0.12
C GLU A 64 26.85 4.02 0.46
N MET A 65 27.44 5.22 0.34
CA MET A 65 28.83 5.47 0.76
C MET A 65 29.04 5.32 2.27
N ILE A 66 28.01 5.54 3.10
CA ILE A 66 28.08 5.38 4.56
C ILE A 66 27.73 3.96 5.02
N GLU A 67 27.12 3.15 4.15
CA GLU A 67 26.80 1.75 4.40
C GLU A 67 28.01 0.89 4.83
N PRO A 68 29.21 0.98 4.22
CA PRO A 68 30.38 0.23 4.67
C PRO A 68 30.92 0.66 6.04
N TYR A 69 30.60 1.88 6.50
CA TYR A 69 30.99 2.40 7.82
C TYR A 69 29.94 2.08 8.91
N ARG A 70 28.75 1.63 8.52
CA ARG A 70 27.73 1.19 9.46
C ARG A 70 28.11 -0.19 9.98
N ARG A 71 28.18 -0.34 11.31
CA ARG A 71 28.45 -1.62 11.97
C ARG A 71 27.52 -2.70 11.35
N PRO A 72 28.04 -3.84 10.87
CA PRO A 72 27.20 -4.89 10.30
C PRO A 72 26.10 -5.22 11.30
N LYS A 73 24.84 -5.28 10.85
CA LYS A 73 23.72 -5.69 11.71
C LYS A 73 24.06 -7.07 12.25
N THR A 74 24.46 -7.07 13.52
CA THR A 74 25.10 -8.21 14.15
C THR A 74 24.14 -9.38 14.18
N PHE A 75 24.69 -10.58 13.98
CA PHE A 75 24.02 -11.87 14.17
C PHE A 75 23.18 -11.93 15.46
N THR A 76 23.53 -11.13 16.47
CA THR A 76 22.76 -10.93 17.70
C THR A 76 21.31 -10.52 17.48
N ALA A 77 21.00 -9.62 16.55
CA ALA A 77 19.61 -9.20 16.29
C ALA A 77 18.76 -10.32 15.67
N LEU A 78 19.39 -11.19 14.87
CA LEU A 78 18.75 -12.39 14.37
C LEU A 78 18.52 -13.38 15.51
N ILE A 79 19.56 -13.69 16.29
CA ILE A 79 19.46 -14.60 17.45
C ILE A 79 18.36 -14.15 18.41
N THR A 80 18.28 -12.86 18.77
CA THR A 80 17.25 -12.39 19.70
C THR A 80 15.84 -12.60 19.17
N ILE A 81 15.60 -12.35 17.88
CA ILE A 81 14.30 -12.60 17.24
C ILE A 81 13.99 -14.10 17.20
N TYR A 82 14.98 -14.95 16.90
CA TYR A 82 14.80 -16.41 16.91
C TYR A 82 14.48 -16.94 18.31
N VAL A 83 15.20 -16.48 19.33
CA VAL A 83 14.97 -16.86 20.73
C VAL A 83 13.58 -16.41 21.17
N ALA A 84 13.20 -15.17 20.87
CA ALA A 84 11.87 -14.65 21.19
C ALA A 84 10.77 -15.48 20.50
N ALA A 85 10.89 -15.74 19.19
CA ALA A 85 9.92 -16.52 18.43
C ALA A 85 9.82 -17.98 18.89
N PHE A 86 10.94 -18.58 19.30
CA PHE A 86 10.96 -19.94 19.85
C PHE A 86 10.20 -20.01 21.17
N TYR A 87 10.52 -19.12 22.13
CA TYR A 87 9.86 -19.14 23.43
C TYR A 87 8.38 -18.75 23.37
N THR A 88 7.98 -17.84 22.49
CA THR A 88 6.55 -17.54 22.29
C THR A 88 5.79 -18.75 21.75
N GLY A 89 6.40 -19.53 20.84
CA GLY A 89 5.82 -20.79 20.35
C GLY A 89 5.68 -21.85 21.45
N VAL A 90 6.72 -22.06 22.27
CA VAL A 90 6.70 -23.04 23.38
C VAL A 90 5.67 -22.67 24.44
N ILE A 91 5.62 -21.39 24.84
CA ILE A 91 4.64 -20.91 25.82
C ILE A 91 3.22 -21.03 25.25
N GLY A 92 3.00 -20.65 23.99
CA GLY A 92 1.71 -20.80 23.33
C GLY A 92 1.23 -22.24 23.27
N ALA A 93 2.11 -23.19 22.96
CA ALA A 93 1.80 -24.62 22.95
C ALA A 93 1.49 -25.17 24.35
N ALA A 94 2.22 -24.71 25.37
CA ALA A 94 1.95 -25.11 26.76
C ALA A 94 0.60 -24.58 27.25
N VAL A 95 0.26 -23.33 26.94
CA VAL A 95 -1.03 -22.73 27.31
C VAL A 95 -2.19 -23.47 26.64
N THR A 96 -2.09 -23.77 25.34
CA THR A 96 -3.17 -24.47 24.64
C THR A 96 -3.38 -25.91 25.12
N GLU A 97 -2.31 -26.62 25.50
CA GLU A 97 -2.40 -27.94 26.14
C GLU A 97 -3.12 -27.87 27.50
N GLN A 98 -2.86 -26.83 28.30
CA GLN A 98 -3.52 -26.69 29.60
C GLN A 98 -5.00 -26.32 29.46
N LEU A 99 -5.34 -25.39 28.57
CA LEU A 99 -6.75 -25.07 28.27
C LEU A 99 -7.51 -26.30 27.74
N TYR A 100 -6.86 -27.12 26.91
CA TYR A 100 -7.44 -28.37 26.44
C TYR A 100 -7.74 -29.34 27.58
N LYS A 101 -6.83 -29.45 28.56
CA LYS A 101 -7.03 -30.27 29.75
C LYS A 101 -8.17 -29.77 30.61
N GLU A 102 -8.19 -28.49 30.96
CA GLU A 102 -9.24 -27.89 31.79
C GLU A 102 -10.63 -28.15 31.18
N LYS A 103 -10.78 -27.91 29.88
CA LYS A 103 -12.04 -28.19 29.16
C LYS A 103 -12.41 -29.68 29.16
N PHE A 104 -11.44 -30.57 28.99
CA PHE A 104 -11.71 -32.01 29.00
C PHE A 104 -12.18 -32.50 30.37
N TRP A 105 -11.64 -31.95 31.46
CA TRP A 105 -12.06 -32.30 32.82
C TRP A 105 -13.49 -31.84 33.14
N GLU A 106 -13.95 -30.72 32.56
CA GLU A 106 -15.34 -30.26 32.69
C GLU A 106 -16.32 -31.24 32.04
N GLU A 107 -15.98 -31.77 30.87
CA GLU A 107 -16.85 -32.66 30.09
C GLU A 107 -16.76 -34.13 30.58
N HIS A 108 -15.63 -34.54 31.17
CA HIS A 108 -15.36 -35.91 31.59
C HIS A 108 -14.68 -36.01 32.96
N PRO A 109 -15.45 -35.98 34.06
CA PRO A 109 -14.89 -36.12 35.40
C PRO A 109 -14.26 -37.52 35.59
N GLY A 110 -13.02 -37.56 36.09
CA GLY A 110 -12.33 -38.78 36.49
C GLY A 110 -11.68 -39.59 35.36
N LYS A 111 -11.69 -39.09 34.11
CA LYS A 111 -10.95 -39.70 32.99
C LYS A 111 -9.56 -39.09 32.85
N THR A 112 -8.58 -39.90 32.46
CA THR A 112 -7.24 -39.43 32.10
C THR A 112 -7.31 -38.57 30.84
N VAL A 113 -6.72 -37.38 30.88
CA VAL A 113 -6.74 -36.49 29.72
C VAL A 113 -5.75 -36.98 28.66
N PRO A 114 -6.20 -37.22 27.41
CA PRO A 114 -5.30 -37.52 26.31
C PRO A 114 -4.40 -36.33 25.98
N LEU A 115 -3.22 -36.58 25.42
CA LEU A 115 -2.35 -35.51 24.92
C LEU A 115 -2.99 -34.82 23.71
N MET A 116 -3.01 -33.49 23.68
CA MET A 116 -3.56 -32.76 22.55
C MET A 116 -2.75 -33.08 21.28
N LYS A 117 -3.44 -33.21 20.15
CA LYS A 117 -2.79 -33.36 18.86
C LYS A 117 -2.05 -32.04 18.52
N PRO A 118 -0.75 -32.06 18.19
CA PRO A 118 -0.04 -30.86 17.83
C PRO A 118 -0.54 -30.31 16.51
N LEU A 119 -0.79 -29.01 16.48
CA LEU A 119 -1.29 -28.28 15.30
C LEU A 119 -0.29 -28.31 14.13
N PHE A 120 1.00 -28.34 14.43
CA PHE A 120 2.07 -28.17 13.44
C PHE A 120 2.60 -29.49 12.84
N TYR A 121 2.15 -30.66 13.31
CA TYR A 121 2.60 -31.94 12.79
C TYR A 121 1.57 -32.51 11.80
N ARG A 122 1.97 -32.65 10.53
CA ARG A 122 1.12 -33.24 9.47
C ARG A 122 1.29 -34.74 9.30
N GLY A 123 2.24 -35.36 9.99
CA GLY A 123 2.50 -36.80 9.91
C GLY A 123 1.53 -37.63 10.79
N PRO A 124 1.63 -38.97 10.72
CA PRO A 124 0.87 -39.87 11.58
C PRO A 124 1.23 -39.65 13.05
N TRP A 125 0.27 -39.17 13.84
CA TRP A 125 0.44 -38.93 15.27
C TRP A 125 0.28 -40.25 16.03
N ARG A 126 1.38 -40.81 16.54
CA ARG A 126 1.38 -42.06 17.34
C ARG A 126 1.67 -41.73 18.80
N VAL A 127 0.71 -42.01 19.69
CA VAL A 127 0.88 -41.86 21.13
C VAL A 127 1.48 -43.16 21.70
N TYR A 128 2.59 -43.03 22.43
CA TYR A 128 3.20 -44.13 23.18
C TYR A 128 2.44 -44.30 24.51
N ARG A 129 2.09 -45.56 24.86
CA ARG A 129 1.24 -45.99 26.00
C ARG A 129 -0.29 -46.03 25.79
N GLY A 130 -0.73 -46.41 24.59
CA GLY A 130 -2.04 -47.09 24.45
C GLY A 130 -3.31 -46.23 24.52
N GLU A 131 -3.26 -44.93 24.75
CA GLU A 131 -4.45 -44.07 24.70
C GLU A 131 -4.28 -42.92 23.71
N ALA A 132 -4.71 -43.17 22.48
CA ALA A 132 -5.04 -42.14 21.49
C ALA A 132 -6.17 -42.62 20.61
N ILE A 133 -7.35 -42.76 21.21
CA ILE A 133 -8.69 -42.61 20.61
C ILE A 133 -9.72 -42.96 21.69
N ALA A 134 -10.52 -41.98 22.11
CA ALA A 134 -11.93 -42.24 22.33
C ALA A 134 -12.68 -41.41 21.29
N SER A 135 -12.47 -41.72 20.00
CA SER A 135 -13.27 -41.13 18.92
C SER A 135 -14.15 -42.13 18.18
N ASP A 136 -13.96 -43.45 18.30
CA ASP A 136 -14.69 -44.41 17.43
C ASP A 136 -15.13 -45.69 18.16
N ALA A 137 -15.85 -45.57 19.27
CA ALA A 137 -16.47 -46.74 19.94
C ALA A 137 -17.94 -46.49 20.36
N SER A 138 -18.67 -45.65 19.64
CA SER A 138 -20.12 -45.47 19.84
C SER A 138 -20.93 -45.43 18.53
N SER A 139 -20.45 -46.11 17.49
CA SER A 139 -21.25 -46.38 16.30
C SER A 139 -20.97 -47.80 15.80
N SER A 140 -21.97 -48.67 15.94
CA SER A 140 -22.08 -50.00 15.32
C SER A 140 -21.29 -51.15 15.97
N GLN A 141 -21.82 -51.71 17.07
CA GLN A 141 -22.55 -52.98 17.12
C GLN A 141 -22.96 -53.29 18.56
#